data_AF-A0A951BM84-F1
#
_entry.id   AF-A0A951BM84-F1
#
_cell.length_a   1.000
_cell.length_b   1.000
_cell.length_c   1.000
_cell.angle_alpha   90.00
_cell.angle_beta   90.00
_cell.angle_gamma   90.00
#
_symmetry.space_group_name_H-M   'P 1'
#
loop_
_entity.id
_entity.type
_entity.pdbx_description
1 polymer ?
#
loop_
_entity_poly.entity_id
_entity_poly.type
_entity_poly.pdbx_seq_one_letter_code
_entity_poly.pdbx_strand_id
1 'polypeptide(L)'
;MRPQEYSRWVDPAPLEVERPRLPWWTMLPRKLLLALAPIILVAVMTTVVMFLARRVWRYPLFVVGSAVLIGPGVGYSWWAPVKLLTALAVLGGLWAWQHPDSFTRTVLRQVRSEWRRAVVYAWPWRRVMLFTELTKHTGHTQRRVHYPALRRVRADGWRDRVLVKLLHGQCAATYTAHAQELAHSLGARACRVRADRPRRIWLDLIHTDPLAQPSPSPLWPTPARAWI
;
A
#
# COMPACT_ATOMS: atom_id res chain seq x y z
N MET A 1 74.73 -34.76 18.76
CA MET A 1 74.87 -34.81 17.29
C MET A 1 73.64 -34.11 16.68
N ARG A 2 73.88 -33.25 15.67
CA ARG A 2 72.93 -32.37 14.94
C ARG A 2 71.69 -33.11 14.38
N PRO A 3 70.65 -32.45 13.81
CA PRO A 3 70.22 -31.04 13.87
C PRO A 3 68.72 -30.89 14.24
N GLN A 4 68.29 -29.71 14.67
CA GLN A 4 66.88 -29.28 14.60
C GLN A 4 66.84 -28.08 13.65
N GLU A 5 66.91 -28.35 12.35
CA GLU A 5 66.55 -27.39 11.32
C GLU A 5 65.03 -27.26 11.32
N TYR A 6 64.54 -26.28 12.08
CA TYR A 6 63.22 -25.74 11.86
C TYR A 6 63.19 -25.22 10.43
N SER A 7 62.47 -25.91 9.55
CA SER A 7 62.04 -25.41 8.25
C SER A 7 61.18 -24.17 8.48
N ARG A 8 61.85 -23.04 8.70
CA ARG A 8 61.23 -21.72 8.66
C ARG A 8 60.77 -21.55 7.23
N TRP A 9 59.48 -21.78 7.03
CA TRP A 9 58.73 -21.38 5.85
C TRP A 9 59.08 -19.93 5.52
N VAL A 10 60.01 -19.78 4.59
CA VAL A 10 60.28 -18.52 3.90
C VAL A 10 59.38 -18.57 2.67
N ASP A 11 58.17 -18.05 2.86
CA ASP A 11 57.68 -16.92 2.07
C ASP A 11 56.31 -16.50 2.62
N PRO A 12 56.12 -15.20 2.81
CA PRO A 12 55.09 -14.60 1.98
C PRO A 12 55.74 -13.55 1.10
N ALA A 13 55.52 -13.67 -0.21
CA ALA A 13 55.82 -12.64 -1.18
C ALA A 13 55.42 -11.27 -0.62
N PRO A 14 56.36 -10.33 -0.46
CA PRO A 14 55.99 -9.01 -0.02
C PRO A 14 55.23 -8.38 -1.20
N LEU A 15 54.07 -7.80 -0.90
CA LEU A 15 53.32 -6.94 -1.80
C LEU A 15 52.36 -7.66 -2.78
N GLU A 16 51.49 -8.52 -2.26
CA GLU A 16 50.14 -8.60 -2.86
C GLU A 16 49.40 -7.32 -2.47
N VAL A 17 49.76 -6.23 -3.16
CA VAL A 17 49.06 -4.95 -3.10
C VAL A 17 47.66 -5.25 -3.60
N GLU A 18 46.74 -5.41 -2.65
CA GLU A 18 45.32 -5.50 -2.88
C GLU A 18 44.94 -4.32 -3.77
N ARG A 19 44.80 -4.56 -5.09
CA ARG A 19 44.49 -3.48 -6.02
C ARG A 19 43.16 -2.90 -5.52
N PRO A 20 43.11 -1.62 -5.14
CA PRO A 20 41.87 -1.04 -4.66
C PRO A 20 40.87 -1.24 -5.80
N ARG A 21 39.81 -2.01 -5.52
CA ARG A 21 38.72 -2.28 -6.47
C ARG A 21 37.96 -0.98 -6.65
N LEU A 22 38.60 -0.04 -7.34
CA LEU A 22 38.03 1.25 -7.68
C LEU A 22 36.89 0.94 -8.63
N PRO A 23 35.67 1.34 -8.28
CA PRO A 23 34.52 1.00 -9.08
C PRO A 23 34.65 1.68 -10.46
N TRP A 24 34.32 0.94 -11.52
CA TRP A 24 34.65 1.22 -12.93
C TRP A 24 34.31 2.63 -13.44
N TRP A 25 33.36 3.31 -12.81
CA TRP A 25 32.98 4.70 -13.10
C TRP A 25 34.07 5.76 -12.80
N THR A 26 35.17 5.41 -12.11
CA THR A 26 36.32 6.33 -11.93
C THR A 26 37.24 6.41 -13.15
N MET A 27 37.23 5.39 -14.03
CA MET A 27 38.01 5.36 -15.27
C MET A 27 37.29 6.03 -16.45
N LEU A 28 36.05 6.50 -16.25
CA LEU A 28 35.28 7.18 -17.27
C LEU A 28 35.84 8.60 -17.51
N PRO A 29 36.14 8.98 -18.76
CA PRO A 29 36.65 10.31 -19.07
C PRO A 29 35.68 11.37 -18.54
N ARG A 30 36.19 12.32 -17.76
CA ARG A 30 35.41 13.33 -17.02
C ARG A 30 34.39 14.09 -17.88
N LYS A 31 34.69 14.23 -19.19
CA LYS A 31 33.81 14.82 -20.20
C LYS A 31 32.56 13.98 -20.50
N LEU A 32 32.66 12.65 -20.47
CA LEU A 32 31.53 11.74 -20.67
C LEU A 32 30.58 11.72 -19.46
N LEU A 33 31.15 11.78 -18.25
CA LEU A 33 30.39 11.97 -17.00
C LEU A 33 29.59 13.28 -17.01
N LEU A 34 30.20 14.38 -17.47
CA LEU A 34 29.53 15.67 -17.65
C LEU A 34 28.44 15.64 -18.73
N ALA A 35 28.65 14.91 -19.83
CA ALA A 35 27.66 14.76 -20.90
C ALA A 35 26.48 13.85 -20.51
N LEU A 36 26.70 12.84 -19.68
CA LEU A 36 25.66 11.95 -19.17
C LEU A 36 24.92 12.52 -17.95
N ALA A 37 25.51 13.46 -17.22
CA ALA A 37 24.91 14.14 -16.07
C ALA A 37 23.50 14.71 -16.33
N PRO A 38 23.23 15.46 -17.42
CA PRO A 38 21.88 15.96 -17.69
C PRO A 38 20.89 14.83 -17.98
N ILE A 39 21.32 13.77 -18.66
CA ILE A 39 20.47 12.60 -18.98
C ILE A 39 20.12 11.82 -17.71
N ILE A 40 21.10 11.61 -16.82
CA ILE A 40 20.90 10.97 -15.52
C ILE A 40 20.00 11.84 -14.63
N LEU A 41 20.20 13.16 -14.64
CA LEU A 41 19.36 14.10 -13.88
C LEU A 41 17.91 14.05 -14.36
N VAL A 42 17.67 14.08 -15.67
CA VAL A 42 16.32 13.96 -16.24
C VAL A 42 15.71 12.59 -15.92
N ALA A 43 16.45 11.50 -16.07
CA ALA A 43 15.97 10.16 -15.74
C ALA A 43 15.58 10.07 -14.26
N VAL A 44 16.46 10.48 -13.33
CA VAL A 44 16.22 10.50 -11.89
C VAL A 44 15.04 11.40 -11.54
N MET A 45 14.95 12.61 -12.13
CA MET A 45 13.81 13.51 -11.94
C MET A 45 12.51 12.83 -12.37
N THR A 46 12.51 12.12 -13.50
CA THR A 46 11.32 11.42 -14.01
C THR A 46 10.94 10.24 -13.12
N THR A 47 11.89 9.42 -12.65
CA THR A 47 11.61 8.33 -11.71
C THR A 47 11.16 8.84 -10.34
N VAL A 48 11.75 9.93 -9.84
CA VAL A 48 11.37 10.56 -8.59
C VAL A 48 9.97 11.15 -8.70
N VAL A 49 9.65 11.85 -9.79
CA VAL A 49 8.29 12.34 -10.07
C VAL A 49 7.31 11.18 -10.17
N MET A 50 7.63 10.08 -10.88
CA MET A 50 6.75 8.90 -10.93
C MET A 50 6.60 8.20 -9.58
N PHE A 51 7.66 8.11 -8.79
CA PHE A 51 7.63 7.50 -7.47
C PHE A 51 6.82 8.33 -6.50
N LEU A 52 7.03 9.65 -6.49
CA LEU A 52 6.27 10.61 -5.70
C LEU A 52 4.83 10.67 -6.17
N ALA A 53 4.57 10.76 -7.47
CA ALA A 53 3.21 10.69 -8.01
C ALA A 53 2.52 9.39 -7.58
N ARG A 54 3.19 8.23 -7.65
CA ARG A 54 2.65 6.96 -7.13
C ARG A 54 2.47 6.99 -5.60
N ARG A 55 3.35 7.65 -4.84
CA ARG A 55 3.31 7.74 -3.37
C ARG A 55 2.21 8.70 -2.91
N VAL A 56 2.06 9.85 -3.55
CA VAL A 56 0.99 10.85 -3.42
C VAL A 56 -0.34 10.23 -3.82
N TRP A 57 -0.37 9.51 -4.94
CA TRP A 57 -1.55 8.77 -5.41
C TRP A 57 -1.95 7.62 -4.46
N ARG A 58 -0.98 7.04 -3.75
CA ARG A 58 -1.23 5.95 -2.81
C ARG A 58 -1.48 6.41 -1.37
N TYR A 59 -0.98 7.57 -0.98
CA TYR A 59 -1.06 8.09 0.38
C TYR A 59 -1.18 9.62 0.44
N PRO A 60 -2.25 10.22 -0.14
CA PRO A 60 -2.39 11.67 -0.20
C PRO A 60 -2.35 12.31 1.19
N LEU A 61 -2.92 11.65 2.20
CA LEU A 61 -2.91 12.10 3.61
C LEU A 61 -1.55 12.02 4.28
N PHE A 62 -0.75 10.97 4.03
CA PHE A 62 0.60 10.89 4.58
C PHE A 62 1.55 11.83 3.89
N VAL A 63 1.35 12.13 2.61
CA VAL A 63 2.17 13.12 1.90
C VAL A 63 1.87 14.53 2.39
N VAL A 64 0.59 14.87 2.58
CA VAL A 64 0.21 16.16 3.17
C VAL A 64 0.73 16.25 4.61
N GLY A 65 0.53 15.21 5.43
CA GLY A 65 1.03 15.16 6.80
C GLY A 65 2.56 15.20 6.90
N SER A 66 3.28 14.48 6.04
CA SER A 66 4.75 14.49 6.05
C SER A 66 5.31 15.79 5.50
N ALA A 67 4.66 16.43 4.52
CA ALA A 67 5.05 17.75 4.05
C ALA A 67 4.90 18.82 5.15
N VAL A 68 3.81 18.76 5.92
CA VAL A 68 3.58 19.64 7.08
C VAL A 68 4.60 19.39 8.19
N LEU A 69 4.98 18.13 8.42
CA LEU A 69 5.91 17.77 9.51
C LEU A 69 7.38 17.97 9.15
N ILE A 70 7.76 17.84 7.88
CA ILE A 70 9.16 17.99 7.40
C ILE A 70 9.47 19.45 7.05
N GLY A 71 8.47 20.25 6.69
CA GLY A 71 8.61 21.67 6.34
C GLY A 71 9.37 22.54 7.36
N PRO A 72 9.21 22.35 8.68
CA PRO A 72 9.93 23.15 9.68
C PRO A 72 11.30 22.58 10.08
N GLY A 73 11.57 21.28 9.83
CA GLY A 73 12.63 20.54 10.53
C GLY A 73 13.98 20.43 9.81
N VAL A 74 14.08 20.80 8.54
CA VAL A 74 15.32 20.61 7.77
C VAL A 74 15.82 21.99 7.34
N GLY A 75 16.95 22.42 7.89
CA GLY A 75 17.67 23.66 7.56
C GLY A 75 18.21 23.75 6.12
N TYR A 76 17.56 23.08 5.17
CA TYR A 76 17.87 23.05 3.75
C TYR A 76 16.69 23.67 3.00
N SER A 77 16.76 24.99 2.80
CA SER A 77 15.84 25.85 2.05
C SER A 77 14.36 25.43 2.09
N TRP A 78 13.56 26.10 2.95
CA TRP A 78 12.09 26.00 3.07
C TRP A 78 11.33 25.90 1.73
N TRP A 79 11.91 26.42 0.65
CA TRP A 79 11.34 26.43 -0.69
C TRP A 79 11.35 25.07 -1.41
N ALA A 80 12.22 24.12 -1.04
CA ALA A 80 12.28 22.81 -1.70
C ALA A 80 10.97 21.99 -1.56
N PRO A 81 10.39 21.81 -0.36
CA PRO A 81 9.10 21.15 -0.23
C PRO A 81 7.97 21.95 -0.90
N VAL A 82 8.02 23.28 -0.84
CA VAL A 82 7.05 24.15 -1.50
C VAL A 82 7.07 23.96 -3.03
N LYS A 83 8.24 24.03 -3.67
CA LYS A 83 8.37 23.83 -5.12
C LYS A 83 7.89 22.44 -5.57
N LEU A 84 8.16 21.41 -4.76
CA LEU A 84 7.70 20.05 -5.05
C LEU A 84 6.17 19.95 -4.96
N LEU A 85 5.57 20.53 -3.92
CA LEU A 85 4.12 20.59 -3.77
C LEU A 85 3.46 21.38 -4.91
N THR A 86 4.02 22.53 -5.28
CA THR A 86 3.50 23.35 -6.37
C THR A 86 3.57 22.62 -7.70
N ALA A 87 4.69 21.94 -8.01
CA ALA A 87 4.81 21.15 -9.24
C ALA A 87 3.79 20.00 -9.30
N LEU A 88 3.57 19.30 -8.19
CA LEU A 88 2.56 18.24 -8.09
C LEU A 88 1.14 18.80 -8.21
N ALA A 89 0.86 19.96 -7.63
CA ALA A 89 -0.42 20.64 -7.74
C ALA A 89 -0.69 21.11 -9.18
N VAL A 90 0.30 21.64 -9.88
CA VAL A 90 0.18 22.07 -11.28
C VAL A 90 -0.06 20.87 -12.20
N LEU A 91 0.67 19.78 -12.04
CA LEU A 91 0.43 18.55 -12.82
C LEU A 91 -0.95 17.93 -12.53
N GLY A 92 -1.36 17.90 -11.25
CA GLY A 92 -2.68 17.44 -10.86
C GLY A 92 -3.80 18.33 -11.40
N GLY A 93 -3.61 19.65 -11.38
CA GLY A 93 -4.53 20.64 -11.94
C GLY A 93 -4.62 20.56 -13.46
N LEU A 94 -3.50 20.37 -14.16
CA LEU A 94 -3.47 20.17 -15.61
C LEU A 94 -4.23 18.90 -16.02
N TRP A 95 -4.07 17.82 -15.24
CA TRP A 95 -4.80 16.57 -15.48
C TRP A 95 -6.30 16.71 -15.18
N ALA A 96 -6.67 17.44 -14.11
CA ALA A 96 -8.06 17.76 -13.79
C ALA A 96 -8.70 18.66 -14.86
N TRP A 97 -7.91 19.54 -15.49
CA TRP A 97 -8.36 20.43 -16.57
C TRP A 97 -8.55 19.67 -17.89
N GLN A 98 -7.63 18.77 -18.26
CA GLN A 98 -7.77 18.01 -19.51
C GLN A 98 -8.79 16.88 -19.43
N HIS A 99 -8.92 16.21 -18.28
CA HIS A 99 -9.81 15.06 -18.11
C HIS A 99 -10.51 15.04 -16.74
N PRO A 100 -11.47 15.97 -16.51
CA PRO A 100 -12.14 16.12 -15.21
C PRO A 100 -12.88 14.85 -14.77
N ASP A 101 -13.53 14.12 -15.69
CA ASP A 101 -14.25 12.88 -15.35
C ASP A 101 -13.31 11.74 -14.95
N SER A 102 -12.16 11.63 -15.61
CA SER A 102 -11.16 10.61 -15.30
C SER A 102 -10.45 10.91 -13.97
N PHE A 103 -10.13 12.19 -13.75
CA PHE A 103 -9.54 12.69 -12.51
C PHE A 103 -10.48 12.44 -11.33
N THR A 104 -11.73 12.89 -11.42
CA THR A 104 -12.69 12.74 -10.33
C THR A 104 -12.98 11.28 -10.02
N ARG A 105 -13.29 10.47 -11.04
CA ARG A 105 -13.60 9.04 -10.85
C ARG A 105 -12.45 8.24 -10.24
N THR A 106 -11.21 8.59 -10.56
CA THR A 106 -10.02 7.86 -10.08
C THR A 106 -9.53 8.41 -8.75
N VAL A 107 -9.36 9.71 -8.65
CA VAL A 107 -8.81 10.38 -7.46
C VAL A 107 -9.81 10.40 -6.32
N LEU A 108 -11.07 10.81 -6.53
CA LEU A 108 -12.05 10.80 -5.44
C LEU A 108 -12.32 9.38 -4.95
N ARG A 109 -12.42 8.40 -5.84
CA ARG A 109 -12.64 7.01 -5.42
C ARG A 109 -11.47 6.47 -4.61
N GLN A 110 -10.24 6.77 -5.03
CA GLN A 110 -9.04 6.32 -4.32
C GLN A 110 -8.85 7.04 -2.98
N VAL A 111 -8.98 8.38 -2.97
CA VAL A 111 -8.94 9.21 -1.76
C VAL A 111 -10.02 8.75 -0.78
N ARG A 112 -11.26 8.55 -1.24
CA ARG A 112 -12.35 8.05 -0.40
C ARG A 112 -12.05 6.65 0.15
N SER A 113 -11.47 5.77 -0.66
CA SER A 113 -11.12 4.41 -0.21
C SER A 113 -10.02 4.39 0.85
N GLU A 114 -8.99 5.23 0.72
CA GLU A 114 -7.90 5.31 1.69
C GLU A 114 -8.29 6.15 2.93
N TRP A 115 -9.11 7.19 2.77
CA TRP A 115 -9.70 7.92 3.90
C TRP A 115 -10.56 6.99 4.77
N ARG A 116 -11.49 6.26 4.13
CA ARG A 116 -12.28 5.24 4.84
C ARG A 116 -11.38 4.18 5.46
N ARG A 117 -10.34 3.74 4.75
CA ARG A 117 -9.37 2.80 5.31
C ARG A 117 -8.75 3.34 6.60
N ALA A 118 -8.28 4.59 6.62
CA ALA A 118 -7.55 5.13 7.76
C ALA A 118 -8.50 5.42 8.94
N VAL A 119 -9.59 6.13 8.68
CA VAL A 119 -10.48 6.65 9.73
C VAL A 119 -11.53 5.64 10.17
N VAL A 120 -12.18 4.97 9.21
CA VAL A 120 -13.33 4.09 9.49
C VAL A 120 -12.86 2.68 9.84
N TYR A 121 -11.82 2.17 9.17
CA TYR A 121 -11.39 0.78 9.35
C TYR A 121 -10.16 0.63 10.23
N ALA A 122 -9.06 1.29 9.89
CA ALA A 122 -7.76 1.08 10.52
C ALA A 122 -7.74 1.55 11.97
N TRP A 123 -8.41 2.66 12.27
CA TRP A 123 -8.47 3.22 13.62
C TRP A 123 -9.21 2.29 14.60
N PRO A 124 -10.46 1.83 14.34
CA PRO A 124 -11.14 0.89 15.23
C PRO A 124 -10.70 -0.57 15.04
N TRP A 125 -9.91 -0.90 14.02
CA TRP A 125 -9.57 -2.29 13.65
C TRP A 125 -9.14 -3.16 14.82
N ARG A 126 -8.21 -2.66 15.63
CA ARG A 126 -7.67 -3.41 16.77
C ARG A 126 -8.74 -3.70 17.81
N ARG A 127 -9.63 -2.72 18.05
CA ARG A 127 -10.72 -2.82 19.01
C ARG A 127 -11.78 -3.81 18.53
N VAL A 128 -12.19 -3.72 17.25
CA VAL A 128 -13.16 -4.63 16.65
C VAL A 128 -12.66 -6.08 16.69
N MET A 129 -11.41 -6.31 16.27
CA MET A 129 -10.84 -7.66 16.25
C MET A 129 -10.70 -8.29 17.64
N LEU A 130 -10.50 -7.46 18.67
CA LEU A 130 -10.45 -7.91 20.06
C LEU A 130 -11.85 -8.32 20.54
N PHE A 131 -12.89 -7.54 20.24
CA PHE A 131 -14.26 -7.82 20.69
C PHE A 131 -14.93 -8.97 19.94
N THR A 132 -14.56 -9.22 18.69
CA THR A 132 -15.06 -10.37 17.93
C THR A 132 -14.22 -11.64 18.13
N GLU A 133 -13.32 -11.65 19.13
CA GLU A 133 -12.43 -12.77 19.49
C GLU A 133 -11.61 -13.34 18.31
N LEU A 134 -11.34 -12.53 17.29
CA LEU A 134 -10.54 -12.92 16.10
C LEU A 134 -9.04 -12.71 16.32
N THR A 135 -8.62 -12.48 17.56
CA THR A 135 -7.22 -12.38 17.97
C THR A 135 -6.69 -13.71 18.45
N LYS A 136 -5.38 -13.97 18.26
CA LYS A 136 -4.71 -15.06 18.98
C LYS A 136 -3.75 -14.49 20.00
N HIS A 137 -3.79 -15.08 21.18
CA HIS A 137 -2.82 -14.84 22.23
C HIS A 137 -1.67 -15.83 22.06
N THR A 138 -0.44 -15.40 22.28
CA THR A 138 0.74 -16.26 22.18
C THR A 138 1.64 -16.07 23.39
N GLY A 139 2.08 -17.18 23.98
CA GLY A 139 2.98 -17.24 25.14
C GLY A 139 2.33 -17.80 26.41
N HIS A 140 3.16 -18.31 27.32
CA HIS A 140 2.76 -18.88 28.62
C HIS A 140 2.03 -17.87 29.53
N THR A 141 2.28 -16.58 29.32
CA THR A 141 1.71 -15.47 30.11
C THR A 141 0.66 -14.65 29.37
N GLN A 142 0.15 -15.10 28.21
CA GLN A 142 -0.92 -14.45 27.42
C GLN A 142 -0.71 -12.95 27.07
N ARG A 143 0.50 -12.41 27.27
CA ARG A 143 0.78 -10.97 27.21
C ARG A 143 0.86 -10.40 25.78
N ARG A 144 1.02 -11.24 24.76
CA ARG A 144 1.10 -10.80 23.35
C ARG A 144 -0.17 -11.17 22.60
N VAL A 145 -0.96 -10.14 22.27
CA VAL A 145 -2.15 -10.24 21.42
C VAL A 145 -1.76 -9.98 19.97
N HIS A 146 -2.03 -10.94 19.09
CA HIS A 146 -1.81 -10.82 17.67
C HIS A 146 -3.12 -10.54 16.92
N TYR A 147 -3.12 -9.46 16.15
CA TYR A 147 -4.25 -9.01 15.36
C TYR A 147 -4.07 -9.40 13.89
N PRO A 148 -5.14 -9.77 13.18
CA PRO A 148 -5.10 -9.90 11.73
C PRO A 148 -4.79 -8.54 11.10
N ALA A 149 -4.06 -8.53 9.98
CA ALA A 149 -3.57 -7.27 9.41
C ALA A 149 -4.50 -6.76 8.30
N LEU A 150 -4.93 -5.51 8.41
CA LEU A 150 -5.68 -4.78 7.39
C LEU A 150 -4.75 -4.39 6.22
N ARG A 151 -4.93 -5.00 5.04
CA ARG A 151 -4.02 -4.81 3.89
C ARG A 151 -4.47 -3.76 2.91
N ARG A 152 -5.74 -3.77 2.52
CA ARG A 152 -6.30 -2.87 1.51
C ARG A 152 -7.79 -2.71 1.77
N VAL A 153 -8.32 -1.52 1.53
CA VAL A 153 -9.76 -1.27 1.52
C VAL A 153 -10.12 -0.63 0.18
N ARG A 154 -11.22 -1.04 -0.42
CA ARG A 154 -11.79 -0.43 -1.61
C ARG A 154 -13.23 -0.05 -1.34
N ALA A 155 -13.51 1.25 -1.36
CA ALA A 155 -14.87 1.77 -1.25
C ALA A 155 -15.51 1.81 -2.65
N ASP A 156 -16.56 1.02 -2.86
CA ASP A 156 -17.35 1.00 -4.10
C ASP A 156 -18.66 1.81 -3.96
N GLY A 157 -18.79 2.62 -2.90
CA GLY A 157 -19.95 3.46 -2.62
C GLY A 157 -21.02 2.74 -1.82
N TRP A 158 -21.60 1.67 -2.38
CA TRP A 158 -22.65 0.85 -1.74
C TRP A 158 -22.08 -0.27 -0.86
N ARG A 159 -20.90 -0.80 -1.24
CA ARG A 159 -20.12 -1.75 -0.45
C ARG A 159 -18.69 -1.29 -0.28
N ASP A 160 -18.08 -1.74 0.81
CA ASP A 160 -16.65 -1.60 1.07
C ASP A 160 -16.00 -2.98 1.08
N ARG A 161 -14.96 -3.16 0.28
CA ARG A 161 -14.19 -4.42 0.19
C ARG A 161 -12.90 -4.31 0.97
N VAL A 162 -12.79 -5.09 2.03
CA VAL A 162 -11.68 -5.05 2.98
C VAL A 162 -10.83 -6.31 2.84
N LEU A 163 -9.60 -6.16 2.40
CA LEU A 163 -8.62 -7.25 2.32
C LEU A 163 -7.92 -7.42 3.66
N VAL A 164 -8.10 -8.58 4.27
CA VAL A 164 -7.52 -8.95 5.56
C VAL A 164 -6.50 -10.06 5.37
N LYS A 165 -5.33 -9.90 6.01
CA LYS A 165 -4.35 -10.99 6.14
C LYS A 165 -4.62 -11.71 7.45
N LEU A 166 -4.98 -12.98 7.33
CA LEU A 166 -5.27 -13.89 8.44
C LEU A 166 -4.02 -14.19 9.26
N LEU A 167 -4.24 -14.51 10.53
CA LEU A 167 -3.19 -15.03 11.40
C LEU A 167 -2.94 -16.52 11.12
N HIS A 168 -1.82 -17.06 11.59
CA HIS A 168 -1.52 -18.48 11.39
C HIS A 168 -2.57 -19.36 12.10
N GLY A 169 -3.08 -20.37 11.40
CA GLY A 169 -4.13 -21.26 11.90
C GLY A 169 -5.52 -20.59 12.03
N GLN A 170 -5.78 -19.49 11.32
CA GLN A 170 -7.14 -19.01 11.06
C GLN A 170 -7.54 -19.38 9.63
N CYS A 171 -8.81 -19.69 9.43
CA CYS A 171 -9.37 -20.01 8.12
C CYS A 171 -10.53 -19.06 7.76
N ALA A 172 -10.96 -19.11 6.51
CA ALA A 172 -12.09 -18.29 6.05
C ALA A 172 -13.40 -18.65 6.79
N ALA A 173 -13.58 -19.93 7.15
CA ALA A 173 -14.79 -20.40 7.84
C ALA A 173 -14.99 -19.73 9.20
N THR A 174 -13.91 -19.51 9.97
CA THR A 174 -13.97 -18.75 11.24
C THR A 174 -14.53 -17.35 11.01
N TYR A 175 -14.08 -16.65 9.97
CA TYR A 175 -14.57 -15.30 9.68
C TYR A 175 -16.02 -15.31 9.18
N THR A 176 -16.44 -16.37 8.50
CA THR A 176 -17.84 -16.55 8.10
C THR A 176 -18.74 -16.73 9.31
N ALA A 177 -18.30 -17.45 10.34
CA ALA A 177 -19.05 -17.63 11.58
C ALA A 177 -19.25 -16.28 12.32
N HIS A 178 -18.19 -15.46 12.41
CA HIS A 178 -18.25 -14.13 13.03
C HIS A 178 -18.71 -13.01 12.09
N ALA A 179 -19.26 -13.33 10.92
CA ALA A 179 -19.60 -12.32 9.92
C ALA A 179 -20.67 -11.33 10.41
N GLN A 180 -21.66 -11.80 11.17
CA GLN A 180 -22.71 -10.93 11.72
C GLN A 180 -22.17 -9.97 12.79
N GLU A 181 -21.33 -10.47 13.69
CA GLU A 181 -20.66 -9.64 14.71
C GLU A 181 -19.76 -8.58 14.06
N LEU A 182 -19.02 -8.96 13.02
CA LEU A 182 -18.21 -8.04 12.23
C LEU A 182 -19.06 -6.98 11.51
N ALA A 183 -20.24 -7.37 11.00
CA ALA A 183 -21.15 -6.41 10.36
C ALA A 183 -21.62 -5.37 11.38
N HIS A 184 -22.10 -5.80 12.55
CA HIS A 184 -22.61 -4.91 13.59
C HIS A 184 -21.52 -4.00 14.18
N SER A 185 -20.36 -4.57 14.49
CA SER A 185 -19.22 -3.82 15.05
C SER A 185 -18.61 -2.79 14.09
N LEU A 186 -18.69 -3.04 12.78
CA LEU A 186 -18.22 -2.11 11.74
C LEU A 186 -19.35 -1.21 11.19
N GLY A 187 -20.57 -1.30 11.74
CA GLY A 187 -21.71 -0.49 11.32
C GLY A 187 -22.21 -0.79 9.90
N ALA A 188 -21.96 -2.00 9.38
CA ALA A 188 -22.46 -2.47 8.10
C ALA A 188 -23.77 -3.26 8.28
N ARG A 189 -24.64 -3.28 7.26
CA ARG A 189 -25.88 -4.08 7.28
C ARG A 189 -25.60 -5.57 7.16
N ALA A 190 -24.60 -5.94 6.38
CA ALA A 190 -24.17 -7.32 6.19
C ALA A 190 -22.68 -7.39 5.88
N CYS A 191 -22.05 -8.50 6.28
CA CYS A 191 -20.66 -8.82 5.95
C CYS A 191 -20.64 -10.16 5.19
N ARG A 192 -20.04 -10.17 4.00
CA ARG A 192 -19.83 -11.40 3.23
C ARG A 192 -18.34 -11.68 3.14
N VAL A 193 -17.94 -12.89 3.48
CA VAL A 193 -16.54 -13.33 3.44
C VAL A 193 -16.26 -14.03 2.11
N ARG A 194 -15.18 -13.65 1.44
CA ARG A 194 -14.68 -14.31 0.23
C ARG A 194 -13.22 -14.70 0.40
N ALA A 195 -12.88 -15.95 0.08
CA ALA A 195 -11.49 -16.38 0.06
C ALA A 195 -10.76 -15.78 -1.17
N ASP A 196 -9.55 -15.23 -0.98
CA ASP A 196 -8.68 -14.74 -2.08
C ASP A 196 -7.56 -15.74 -2.35
N ARG A 197 -6.74 -15.98 -1.32
CA ARG A 197 -5.57 -16.84 -1.31
C ARG A 197 -5.41 -17.41 0.09
N PRO A 198 -4.58 -18.46 0.29
CA PRO A 198 -4.23 -18.89 1.63
C PRO A 198 -3.78 -17.68 2.47
N ARG A 199 -4.34 -17.57 3.68
CA ARG A 199 -4.07 -16.47 4.62
C ARG A 199 -4.57 -15.07 4.19
N ARG A 200 -5.39 -14.97 3.15
CA ARG A 200 -5.99 -13.70 2.71
C ARG A 200 -7.47 -13.88 2.38
N ILE A 201 -8.29 -13.01 2.96
CA ILE A 201 -9.73 -12.98 2.72
C ILE A 201 -10.18 -11.56 2.41
N TRP A 202 -11.22 -11.47 1.60
CA TRP A 202 -11.99 -10.25 1.38
C TRP A 202 -13.22 -10.28 2.29
N LEU A 203 -13.43 -9.20 3.04
CA LEU A 203 -14.67 -8.90 3.74
C LEU A 203 -15.41 -7.86 2.90
N ASP A 204 -16.53 -8.26 2.32
CA ASP A 204 -17.44 -7.38 1.58
C ASP A 204 -18.49 -6.86 2.57
N LEU A 205 -18.33 -5.61 3.00
CA LEU A 205 -19.22 -4.93 3.94
C LEU A 205 -20.25 -4.14 3.14
N ILE A 206 -21.53 -4.47 3.31
CA ILE A 206 -22.64 -3.85 2.59
C ILE A 206 -23.25 -2.78 3.50
N HIS A 207 -23.19 -1.52 3.06
CA HIS A 207 -23.74 -0.37 3.80
C HIS A 207 -25.11 0.03 3.29
N THR A 208 -25.26 0.05 1.97
CA THR A 208 -26.51 0.38 1.28
C THR A 208 -26.78 -0.73 0.28
N ASP A 209 -28.00 -1.25 0.30
CA ASP A 209 -28.41 -2.25 -0.68
C ASP A 209 -28.98 -1.54 -1.92
N PRO A 210 -28.28 -1.55 -3.06
CA PRO A 210 -28.79 -0.95 -4.28
C PRO A 210 -29.94 -1.76 -4.89
N LEU A 211 -30.12 -3.04 -4.51
CA LEU A 211 -31.20 -3.91 -4.99
C LEU A 211 -32.50 -3.74 -4.19
N ALA A 212 -32.44 -3.07 -3.04
CA ALA A 212 -33.63 -2.68 -2.30
C ALA A 212 -34.46 -1.64 -3.07
N GLN A 213 -33.84 -0.92 -4.01
CA GLN A 213 -34.59 -0.16 -5.01
C GLN A 213 -35.08 -1.16 -6.07
N PRO A 214 -36.40 -1.36 -6.21
CA PRO A 214 -36.92 -2.25 -7.23
C PRO A 214 -36.48 -1.72 -8.60
N SER A 215 -35.61 -2.47 -9.28
CA SER A 215 -35.33 -2.23 -10.70
C SER A 215 -36.64 -2.41 -11.45
N PRO A 216 -37.04 -1.47 -12.33
CA PRO A 216 -38.22 -1.66 -13.15
C PRO A 216 -38.07 -3.00 -13.87
N SER A 217 -38.96 -3.94 -13.54
CA SER A 217 -38.97 -5.26 -14.16
C SER A 217 -39.17 -5.05 -15.67
N PRO A 218 -38.38 -5.67 -16.54
CA PRO A 218 -38.71 -5.70 -17.95
C PRO A 218 -40.09 -6.34 -18.09
N LEU A 219 -41.03 -5.60 -18.70
CA LEU A 219 -42.33 -6.11 -19.09
C LEU A 219 -42.09 -7.28 -20.05
N TRP A 220 -42.10 -8.51 -19.52
CA TRP A 220 -42.14 -9.69 -20.35
C TRP A 220 -43.56 -9.77 -20.93
N PRO A 221 -43.71 -9.91 -22.27
CA PRO A 221 -45.03 -10.05 -22.86
C PRO A 221 -45.66 -11.32 -22.29
N THR A 222 -46.76 -11.16 -21.57
CA THR A 222 -47.57 -12.27 -21.07
C THR A 222 -48.09 -13.02 -22.29
N PRO A 223 -47.77 -14.31 -22.49
CA PRO A 223 -48.33 -15.05 -23.62
C PRO A 223 -49.84 -15.03 -23.46
N ALA A 224 -50.53 -14.44 -24.44
CA ALA A 224 -51.98 -14.45 -24.51
C ALA A 224 -52.42 -15.92 -24.41
N ARG A 225 -53.19 -16.21 -23.36
CA ARG A 225 -53.67 -17.53 -23.02
C ARG A 225 -54.64 -17.98 -24.13
N ALA A 226 -54.11 -18.57 -25.19
CA ALA A 226 -54.89 -19.18 -26.25
C ALA A 226 -55.45 -20.49 -25.70
N TRP A 227 -56.66 -20.44 -25.15
CA TRP A 227 -57.50 -21.62 -24.99
C TRP A 227 -58.29 -21.79 -26.28
N ILE A 228 -57.91 -22.77 -27.10
CA ILE A 228 -58.77 -23.45 -28.08
C ILE A 228 -58.46 -24.94 -27.96
#